data_AF-A0A061NJ55-F1
#
_entry.id   AF-A0A061NJ55-F1
#
_cell.length_a   1.000
_cell.length_b   1.000
_cell.length_c   1.000
_cell.angle_alpha   90.00
_cell.angle_beta   90.00
_cell.angle_gamma   90.00
#
_symmetry.space_group_name_H-M   'P 1'
#
loop_
_entity.id
_entity.type
_entity.pdbx_description
1 polymer ?
#
loop_
_entity_poly.entity_id
_entity_poly.type
_entity_poly.pdbx_seq_one_letter_code
_entity_poly.pdbx_strand_id
1 'polypeptide(L)' 'MNLAIPKAVLRFKQGFGRLIRTSTDRGLVFVLDKRLIEARYGKSFIDSLPNVPVTFTGTDKVLDIANDFYAEKGDR' A
#
# COMPACT_ATOMS: atom_id res chain seq x y z
N MET A 1 -7.34 -14.44 23.86
CA MET A 1 -6.39 -14.09 22.77
C MET A 1 -7.00 -13.00 21.90
N ASN A 2 -6.43 -11.80 21.86
CA ASN A 2 -6.95 -10.70 21.04
C ASN A 2 -6.43 -10.83 19.59
N LEU A 3 -7.26 -11.43 18.71
CA LEU A 3 -6.90 -11.70 17.31
C LEU A 3 -7.16 -10.51 16.36
N ALA A 4 -7.45 -9.31 16.87
CA ALA A 4 -7.83 -8.18 16.04
C ALA A 4 -6.74 -7.77 15.03
N ILE A 5 -5.49 -7.62 15.49
CA ILE A 5 -4.37 -7.20 14.62
C ILE A 5 -4.02 -8.27 13.58
N PRO A 6 -3.80 -9.55 13.93
CA PRO A 6 -3.53 -10.58 12.91
C PRO A 6 -4.64 -10.71 11.87
N LYS A 7 -5.92 -10.61 12.28
CA LYS A 7 -7.06 -10.61 11.35
C LYS A 7 -7.05 -9.40 10.42
N ALA A 8 -6.73 -8.21 10.93
CA ALA A 8 -6.62 -7.00 10.14
C ALA A 8 -5.47 -7.07 9.12
N VAL A 9 -4.31 -7.60 9.52
CA VAL A 9 -3.17 -7.84 8.62
C VAL A 9 -3.55 -8.82 7.51
N LEU A 10 -4.23 -9.94 7.84
CA LEU A 10 -4.67 -10.91 6.84
C LEU A 10 -5.63 -10.28 5.81
N ARG A 11 -6.62 -9.51 6.29
CA ARG A 11 -7.55 -8.78 5.41
C ARG A 11 -6.84 -7.75 4.54
N PHE A 12 -5.84 -7.05 5.10
CA PHE A 12 -5.03 -6.09 4.38
C PHE A 12 -4.25 -6.75 3.23
N LYS A 13 -3.59 -7.88 3.49
CA LYS A 13 -2.92 -8.67 2.43
C LYS A 13 -3.88 -9.09 1.33
N GLN A 14 -5.08 -9.56 1.70
CA GLN A 14 -6.10 -9.97 0.74
C GLN A 14 -6.60 -8.79 -0.11
N GLY A 15 -6.75 -7.60 0.49
CA GLY A 15 -7.06 -6.37 -0.24
C GLY A 15 -5.94 -5.98 -1.20
N PHE A 16 -4.69 -6.01 -0.75
CA PHE A 16 -3.51 -5.73 -1.57
C PHE A 16 -3.40 -6.69 -2.76
N GLY A 17 -3.67 -7.99 -2.55
CA GLY A 17 -3.68 -9.00 -3.61
C GLY A 17 -4.77 -8.82 -4.69
N ARG A 18 -5.71 -7.87 -4.50
CA ARG A 18 -6.63 -7.48 -5.59
C ARG A 18 -5.95 -6.64 -6.65
N LEU A 19 -4.85 -5.96 -6.31
CA LEU A 19 -4.07 -5.13 -7.23
C LEU A 19 -3.11 -5.97 -8.08
N ILE A 20 -2.40 -6.92 -7.46
CA ILE A 20 -1.38 -7.75 -8.14
C ILE A 20 -1.94 -9.17 -8.30
N ARG A 21 -2.54 -9.45 -9.45
CA ARG A 21 -3.04 -10.77 -9.86
C ARG A 21 -2.16 -11.45 -10.91
N THR A 22 -1.48 -10.67 -11.75
CA THR A 22 -0.60 -11.15 -12.82
C THR A 22 0.78 -10.47 -12.73
N SER A 23 1.78 -11.04 -13.40
CA SER A 23 3.15 -10.48 -13.43
C SER A 23 3.24 -9.12 -14.15
N THR A 24 2.23 -8.75 -14.93
CA THR A 24 2.17 -7.47 -15.65
C THR A 24 1.29 -6.44 -14.96
N ASP A 25 0.63 -6.80 -13.85
CA ASP A 25 -0.22 -5.88 -13.12
C ASP A 25 0.62 -4.79 -12.46
N ARG A 26 0.16 -3.55 -12.60
CA ARG A 26 0.79 -2.37 -12.03
C ARG A 26 -0.28 -1.43 -11.52
N GLY A 27 -0.07 -0.84 -10.35
CA GLY A 27 -0.90 0.24 -9.84
C GLY A 27 -0.46 0.68 -8.46
N LEU A 28 -1.31 1.47 -7.82
CA LEU A 28 -1.04 2.09 -6.53
C LEU A 28 -2.08 1.63 -5.50
N VAL A 29 -1.64 1.45 -4.25
CA VAL A 29 -2.54 1.22 -3.11
C VAL A 29 -2.45 2.44 -2.20
N PHE A 30 -3.56 3.16 -2.05
CA PHE A 30 -3.66 4.26 -1.09
C PHE A 30 -4.27 3.75 0.21
N VAL A 31 -3.57 3.98 1.32
CA VAL A 31 -4.06 3.67 2.67
C VAL A 31 -4.33 4.98 3.40
N LEU A 32 -5.61 5.29 3.61
CA LEU A 32 -6.06 6.54 4.23
C LEU A 32 -6.14 6.43 5.76
N ASP A 33 -5.23 5.65 6.36
CA ASP A 33 -5.20 5.38 7.78
C ASP A 33 -3.78 5.57 8.33
N LYS A 34 -3.57 6.69 9.03
CA LYS A 34 -2.28 7.05 9.63
C LYS A 34 -1.75 6.04 10.64
N ARG A 35 -2.62 5.17 11.18
CA ARG A 35 -2.22 4.11 12.12
C ARG A 35 -1.28 3.10 11.48
N LEU A 36 -1.27 2.98 10.15
CA LEU A 36 -0.30 2.15 9.45
C LEU A 36 1.15 2.58 9.72
N ILE A 37 1.36 3.87 10.01
CA ILE A 37 2.69 4.46 10.24
C ILE A 37 2.89 4.75 11.74
N GLU A 38 1.90 5.38 12.39
CA GLU A 38 2.03 5.87 13.77
C GLU A 38 1.89 4.77 14.82
N ALA A 39 1.12 3.71 14.54
CA ALA A 39 0.87 2.68 15.55
C ALA A 39 2.02 1.66 15.60
N ARG A 40 2.31 1.15 16.81
CA ARG A 40 3.32 0.10 17.01
C ARG A 40 3.10 -1.15 16.14
N TYR A 41 1.85 -1.48 15.86
CA TYR A 41 1.49 -2.62 15.01
C TYR A 41 1.50 -2.32 13.50
N GLY A 42 1.66 -1.05 13.10
CA GLY A 42 1.66 -0.65 11.69
C GLY A 42 2.76 -1.33 10.88
N LYS A 43 3.94 -1.52 11.49
CA LYS A 43 5.05 -2.29 10.92
C LYS A 43 4.63 -3.71 10.51
N SER A 44 3.77 -4.36 11.30
CA SER A 44 3.26 -5.71 10.98
C SER A 44 2.40 -5.76 9.72
N PHE A 45 1.89 -4.62 9.22
CA PHE A 45 1.20 -4.56 7.93
C PHE A 45 2.19 -4.41 6.78
N ILE A 46 3.19 -3.54 6.93
CA ILE A 46 4.20 -3.28 5.89
C ILE A 46 5.09 -4.52 5.67
N ASP A 47 5.61 -5.11 6.76
CA ASP A 47 6.41 -6.35 6.72
C ASP A 47 5.62 -7.55 6.14
N SER A 48 4.31 -7.39 6.02
CA SER A 48 3.38 -8.40 5.54
C SER A 48 3.25 -8.41 4.01
N LEU A 49 3.63 -7.31 3.36
CA LEU A 49 3.57 -7.10 1.92
C LEU A 49 4.87 -7.57 1.24
N PRO A 50 4.86 -7.81 -0.09
CA PRO A 50 6.08 -7.93 -0.87
C PRO A 50 6.92 -6.64 -0.76
N ASN A 51 8.22 -6.73 -1.09
CA ASN A 51 9.10 -5.56 -1.10
C ASN A 51 8.64 -4.57 -2.19
N VAL A 52 7.91 -3.54 -1.78
CA VAL A 52 7.37 -2.49 -2.64
C VAL A 52 7.70 -1.12 -2.07
N PRO A 53 7.82 -0.08 -2.92
CA PRO A 53 7.96 1.28 -2.43
C PRO A 53 6.77 1.69 -1.57
N VAL A 54 7.03 2.30 -0.41
CA VAL A 54 6.01 2.84 0.49
C VAL A 54 6.35 4.30 0.74
N THR A 55 5.38 5.19 0.50
CA THR A 55 5.52 6.62 0.74
C THR A 55 4.42 7.10 1.68
N PHE A 56 4.78 7.96 2.63
CA PHE A 56 3.86 8.64 3.53
C PHE A 56 4.15 10.14 3.51
N THR A 57 3.26 10.93 2.92
CA THR A 57 3.40 12.38 2.76
C THR A 57 2.02 13.03 2.66
N GLY A 58 1.98 14.36 2.58
CA GLY A 58 0.73 15.10 2.40
C GLY A 58 0.03 14.77 1.09
N THR A 59 -1.29 14.94 1.04
CA THR A 59 -2.15 14.58 -0.10
C THR A 59 -1.62 15.10 -1.43
N ASP A 60 -1.25 16.38 -1.50
CA ASP A 60 -0.78 17.00 -2.74
C ASP A 60 0.43 16.27 -3.32
N LYS A 61 1.43 16.00 -2.48
CA LYS A 61 2.64 15.25 -2.87
C LYS A 61 2.35 13.80 -3.24
N VAL A 62 1.38 13.16 -2.58
CA VAL A 62 0.94 11.80 -2.93
C VAL A 62 0.31 11.78 -4.33
N LEU A 63 -0.47 12.81 -4.67
CA LEU A 63 -1.06 12.96 -6.00
C LEU A 63 0.00 13.22 -7.06
N ASP A 64 1.01 14.04 -6.79
CA ASP A 64 2.15 14.25 -7.69
C ASP A 64 2.84 12.92 -8.01
N ILE A 65 3.19 12.13 -6.99
CA ILE A 65 3.81 10.80 -7.17
C ILE A 65 2.91 9.86 -7.98
N ALA A 66 1.59 9.92 -7.76
CA ALA A 66 0.65 9.10 -8.50
C ALA A 66 0.59 9.48 -9.98
N ASN A 67 0.60 10.79 -10.27
CA ASN A 67 0.64 11.30 -11.64
C ASN A 67 1.94 10.88 -12.33
N ASP A 68 3.09 11.05 -11.68
CA ASP A 68 4.40 10.63 -12.20
C ASP A 68 4.43 9.13 -12.50
N PHE A 69 3.93 8.32 -11.56
CA PHE A 69 3.83 6.88 -11.73
C PHE A 69 3.05 6.51 -13.00
N TYR A 70 1.94 7.16 -13.31
CA TYR A 70 1.20 6.87 -14.54
C TYR A 70 1.80 7.54 -15.80
N ALA A 71 2.47 8.68 -15.65
CA ALA A 71 3.12 9.42 -16.73
C ALA A 71 4.37 8.70 -17.29
N GLU A 72 5.12 7.98 -16.46
CA GLU A 72 6.27 7.16 -16.88
C GLU A 72 5.94 6.12 -17.97
N LYS A 73 4.66 5.83 -18.20
CA LYS A 73 4.20 4.88 -19.24
C LYS A 73 3.57 5.58 -20.45
N GLY A 74 3.48 6.92 -20.46
CA GLY A 74 2.83 7.73 -21.49
C GLY A 74 3.61 7.94 -22.79
N ASP A 75 4.74 7.27 -22.98
CA ASP A 75 5.54 7.31 -24.22
C ASP A 75 5.55 5.96 -24.95
N ARG A 76 4.36 5.34 -25.07
CA ARG A 76 4.07 4.24 -26.01
C ARG A 76 2.65 4.35 -26.55
#